data_AF-G9NMK9-F1
#
_entry.id   AF-G9NMK9-F1
#
_cell.length_a   1.000
_cell.length_b   1.000
_cell.length_c   1.000
_cell.angle_alpha   90.00
_cell.angle_beta   90.00
_cell.angle_gamma   90.00
#
_symmetry.space_group_name_H-M   'P 1'
#
loop_
_entity.id
_entity.type
_entity.pdbx_description
1 polymer ?
#
loop_
_entity_poly.entity_id
_entity_poly.type
_entity_poly.pdbx_seq_one_letter_code
_entity_poly.pdbx_strand_id
1 'polypeptide(L)'
;MDATDKALRQQPSLVPQDTLKAGIEKFALGRRFFITKKGYFGLGPQKLEPGDRVAVLFGSGVPFVLRKCPAIAGRRAWRIIGECYVHGIMQGEVVRKWELGTSEAQMLLLV
;
A
#
# COMPACT_ATOMS: atom_id res chain seq x y z
N MET A 1 1.41 1.64 22.21
CA MET A 1 0.29 1.15 21.37
C MET A 1 -0.78 0.68 22.33
N ASP A 2 -1.92 1.38 22.34
CA ASP A 2 -3.00 1.16 23.29
C ASP A 2 -3.88 -0.04 22.88
N ALA A 3 -4.50 -0.71 23.86
CA ALA A 3 -5.42 -1.82 23.68
C ALA A 3 -6.57 -1.47 22.70
N THR A 4 -6.98 -0.21 22.67
CA THR A 4 -7.98 0.34 21.75
C THR A 4 -7.54 0.25 20.27
N ASP A 5 -6.27 0.53 19.96
CA ASP A 5 -5.72 0.42 18.59
C ASP A 5 -5.62 -1.05 18.14
N LYS A 6 -5.44 -1.97 19.09
CA LYS A 6 -5.42 -3.42 18.80
C LYS A 6 -6.84 -3.95 18.52
N ALA A 7 -7.85 -3.47 19.24
CA ALA A 7 -9.25 -3.84 19.04
C ALA A 7 -9.83 -3.33 17.72
N LEU A 8 -9.54 -2.08 17.33
CA LEU A 8 -10.00 -1.50 16.06
C LEU A 8 -9.40 -2.21 14.83
N ARG A 9 -8.22 -2.82 14.95
CA ARG A 9 -7.58 -3.61 13.88
C ARG A 9 -8.21 -4.99 13.68
N GLN A 10 -8.92 -5.50 14.67
CA GLN A 10 -9.53 -6.83 14.65
C GLN A 10 -10.99 -6.82 14.18
N GLN A 11 -11.63 -5.66 14.15
CA GLN A 11 -12.99 -5.55 13.62
C GLN A 11 -12.96 -5.58 12.08
N PRO A 12 -13.72 -6.49 11.44
CA PRO A 12 -13.97 -6.42 10.00
C PRO A 12 -14.57 -5.05 9.69
N SER A 13 -14.22 -4.47 8.54
CA SER A 13 -14.83 -3.20 8.11
C SER A 13 -16.35 -3.33 8.19
N LEU A 14 -17.04 -2.38 8.83
CA LEU A 14 -18.51 -2.31 9.02
C LEU A 14 -19.33 -2.34 7.72
N VAL A 15 -18.69 -2.54 6.58
CA VAL A 15 -19.40 -2.57 5.32
C VAL A 15 -20.09 -3.92 5.20
N PRO A 16 -21.43 -3.95 5.02
CA PRO A 16 -22.12 -5.19 4.78
C PRO A 16 -21.55 -5.83 3.51
N GLN A 17 -21.16 -7.10 3.64
CA GLN A 17 -20.81 -7.93 2.50
C GLN A 17 -22.12 -8.15 1.72
N ASP A 18 -22.09 -8.10 0.38
CA ASP A 18 -23.25 -8.25 -0.53
C ASP A 18 -24.04 -6.98 -0.92
N THR A 19 -23.69 -5.78 -0.44
CA THR A 19 -24.35 -4.52 -0.90
C THR A 19 -23.74 -3.96 -2.18
N LEU A 20 -22.52 -4.39 -2.52
CA LEU A 20 -21.76 -3.85 -3.65
C LEU A 20 -21.74 -4.86 -4.80
N LYS A 21 -21.78 -4.37 -6.04
CA LYS A 21 -21.63 -5.24 -7.22
C LYS A 21 -20.32 -6.02 -7.14
N ALA A 22 -20.36 -7.28 -7.57
CA ALA A 22 -19.19 -8.15 -7.65
C ALA A 22 -18.00 -7.41 -8.29
N GLY A 23 -16.85 -7.46 -7.62
CA GLY A 23 -15.63 -6.77 -8.03
C GLY A 23 -15.40 -5.40 -7.38
N ILE A 24 -16.45 -4.63 -7.06
CA ILE A 24 -16.29 -3.36 -6.32
C ILE A 24 -15.82 -3.63 -4.90
N GLU A 25 -16.26 -4.76 -4.32
CA GLU A 25 -15.87 -5.16 -2.97
C GLU A 25 -14.35 -5.25 -2.78
N LYS A 26 -13.63 -5.70 -3.81
CA LYS A 26 -12.15 -5.79 -3.80
C LYS A 26 -11.49 -4.42 -3.60
N PHE A 27 -12.12 -3.36 -4.08
CA PHE A 27 -11.58 -2.01 -4.03
C PHE A 27 -12.11 -1.19 -2.84
N ALA A 28 -13.32 -1.50 -2.35
CA ALA A 28 -14.03 -0.76 -1.32
C ALA A 28 -14.03 -1.44 0.07
N LEU A 29 -14.13 -2.77 0.14
CA LEU A 29 -14.21 -3.52 1.41
C LEU A 29 -12.84 -3.92 1.92
N GLY A 30 -12.69 -4.00 3.25
CA GLY A 30 -11.47 -4.48 3.88
C GLY A 30 -10.24 -3.60 3.62
N ARG A 31 -10.42 -2.33 3.22
CA ARG A 31 -9.32 -1.38 3.03
C ARG A 31 -8.98 -0.68 4.34
N ARG A 32 -7.69 -0.47 4.60
CA ARG A 32 -7.21 0.33 5.75
C ARG A 32 -6.79 1.72 5.31
N PHE A 33 -7.32 2.73 5.99
CA PHE A 33 -6.78 4.08 5.89
C PHE A 33 -5.37 4.12 6.48
N PHE A 34 -4.46 4.83 5.81
CA PHE A 34 -3.10 5.04 6.30
C PHE A 34 -2.58 6.42 5.92
N ILE A 35 -1.62 6.90 6.70
CA ILE A 35 -0.82 8.08 6.42
C ILE A 35 0.65 7.65 6.40
N THR A 36 1.36 7.99 5.35
CA THR A 36 2.80 7.75 5.21
C THR A 36 3.60 8.76 6.02
N LYS A 37 4.86 8.43 6.35
CA LYS A 37 5.79 9.37 7.00
C LYS A 37 6.04 10.66 6.21
N LYS A 38 5.77 10.65 4.90
CA LYS A 38 5.91 11.82 4.01
C LYS A 38 4.62 12.65 3.90
N GLY A 39 3.58 12.33 4.68
CA GLY A 39 2.31 13.06 4.68
C GLY A 39 1.29 12.62 3.63
N TYR A 40 1.65 11.74 2.68
CA TYR A 40 0.65 11.15 1.78
C TYR A 40 -0.32 10.26 2.56
N PHE A 41 -1.60 10.27 2.19
CA PHE A 41 -2.62 9.39 2.76
C PHE A 41 -3.28 8.53 1.68
N GLY A 42 -3.89 7.44 2.09
CA GLY A 42 -4.43 6.47 1.16
C GLY A 42 -5.25 5.35 1.79
N LEU A 43 -5.68 4.42 0.93
CA LEU A 43 -6.41 3.21 1.28
C LEU A 43 -5.62 1.99 0.81
N GLY A 44 -5.19 1.17 1.75
CA GLY A 44 -4.38 -0.03 1.52
C GLY A 44 -5.12 -1.33 1.84
N PRO A 45 -4.52 -2.50 1.58
CA PRO A 45 -5.11 -3.80 1.89
C PRO A 45 -5.32 -4.00 3.40
N GLN A 46 -6.23 -4.88 3.79
CA GLN A 46 -6.55 -5.18 5.20
C GLN A 46 -5.31 -5.53 6.04
N LYS A 47 -4.36 -6.24 5.41
CA LYS A 47 -3.12 -6.72 6.05
C LYS A 47 -2.02 -5.65 6.16
N LEU A 48 -2.26 -4.41 5.73
CA LEU A 48 -1.31 -3.31 5.88
C LEU A 48 -0.96 -3.09 7.35
N GLU A 49 0.30 -2.81 7.66
CA GLU A 49 0.79 -2.54 9.02
C GLU A 49 1.76 -1.35 9.05
N PRO A 50 1.90 -0.66 10.21
CA PRO A 50 2.95 0.33 10.39
C PRO A 50 4.34 -0.26 10.08
N GLY A 51 5.11 0.43 9.24
CA GLY A 51 6.42 -0.04 8.78
C GLY A 51 6.43 -0.53 7.34
N ASP A 52 5.25 -0.85 6.78
CA ASP A 52 5.10 -1.09 5.35
C ASP A 52 5.45 0.16 4.53
N ARG A 53 5.86 -0.06 3.28
CA ARG A 53 6.24 1.01 2.34
C ARG A 53 5.32 1.03 1.14
N VAL A 54 5.03 2.23 0.65
CA VAL A 54 4.36 2.43 -0.63
C VAL A 54 5.43 2.48 -1.73
N ALA A 55 5.21 1.75 -2.81
CA ALA A 55 6.03 1.79 -4.02
C ALA A 55 5.15 1.84 -5.26
N VAL A 56 5.58 2.59 -6.28
CA VAL A 56 5.04 2.49 -7.63
C VAL A 56 5.99 1.60 -8.42
N LEU A 57 5.49 0.45 -8.86
CA LEU A 57 6.26 -0.48 -9.70
C LEU A 57 6.11 -0.03 -11.15
N PHE A 58 7.22 0.06 -11.90
CA PHE A 58 7.16 0.41 -13.32
C PHE A 58 6.27 -0.56 -14.10
N GLY A 59 5.46 -0.02 -15.00
CA GLY A 59 4.44 -0.76 -15.74
C GLY A 59 3.12 -0.97 -14.98
N SER A 60 3.05 -0.61 -13.69
CA SER A 60 1.78 -0.61 -12.95
C SER A 60 1.01 0.70 -13.15
N GLY A 61 -0.32 0.61 -13.26
CA GLY A 61 -1.22 1.76 -13.17
C GLY A 61 -1.55 2.20 -11.74
N VAL A 62 -1.08 1.47 -10.72
CA VAL A 62 -1.43 1.69 -9.30
C VAL A 62 -0.24 1.51 -8.36
N PRO A 63 -0.22 2.20 -7.20
CA PRO A 63 0.78 1.95 -6.17
C PRO A 63 0.53 0.64 -5.41
N PHE A 64 1.58 0.10 -4.80
CA PHE A 64 1.56 -1.11 -3.99
C PHE A 64 2.12 -0.87 -2.61
N VAL A 65 1.64 -1.69 -1.67
CA VAL A 65 2.18 -1.80 -0.32
C VAL A 65 3.17 -2.96 -0.29
N LEU A 66 4.40 -2.66 0.10
CA LEU A 66 5.50 -3.61 0.24
C LEU A 66 5.91 -3.76 1.69
N ARG A 67 6.16 -5.00 2.11
CA ARG A 67 6.73 -5.31 3.43
C ARG A 67 8.16 -5.82 3.28
N LYS A 68 9.06 -5.34 4.12
CA LYS A 68 10.43 -5.84 4.19
C LYS A 68 10.45 -7.31 4.60
N CYS A 69 11.27 -8.10 3.94
CA CYS A 69 11.57 -9.48 4.30
C CYS A 69 13.04 -9.63 4.72
N PRO A 70 13.41 -10.76 5.35
CA PRO A 70 14.81 -11.13 5.50
C PRO A 70 15.55 -11.07 4.16
N ALA A 71 16.82 -10.67 4.18
CA ALA A 71 17.61 -10.56 2.97
C ALA A 71 17.80 -11.96 2.34
N ILE A 72 17.69 -12.05 1.02
CA ILE A 72 17.94 -13.27 0.24
C ILE A 72 19.19 -13.05 -0.58
N ALA A 73 20.18 -13.95 -0.44
CA ALA A 73 21.47 -13.85 -1.11
C ALA A 73 22.13 -12.45 -0.94
N GLY A 74 22.05 -11.89 0.27
CA GLY A 74 22.59 -10.56 0.59
C GLY A 74 21.80 -9.37 0.04
N ARG A 75 20.67 -9.60 -0.65
CA ARG A 75 19.84 -8.53 -1.24
C ARG A 75 18.61 -8.24 -0.39
N ARG A 76 18.22 -6.96 -0.33
CA ARG A 76 16.97 -6.52 0.32
C ARG A 76 15.77 -7.10 -0.44
N ALA A 77 15.03 -7.99 0.21
CA ALA A 77 13.82 -8.62 -0.32
C ALA A 77 12.55 -7.95 0.22
N TRP A 78 11.50 -7.98 -0.59
CA TRP A 78 10.22 -7.36 -0.29
C TRP A 78 9.07 -8.25 -0.73
N ARG A 79 8.05 -8.37 0.11
CA ARG A 79 6.81 -9.03 -0.26
C ARG A 79 5.77 -8.00 -0.63
N ILE A 80 5.02 -8.24 -1.71
CA ILE A 80 3.83 -7.45 -2.04
C ILE A 80 2.72 -7.83 -1.06
N ILE A 81 2.20 -6.84 -0.32
CA ILE A 81 1.02 -7.01 0.54
C ILE A 81 -0.26 -6.78 -0.27
N GLY A 82 -0.24 -5.85 -1.23
CA GLY A 82 -1.34 -5.61 -2.16
C GLY A 82 -1.33 -4.21 -2.75
N GLU A 83 -2.22 -3.98 -3.71
CA GLU A 83 -2.46 -2.67 -4.35
C GLU A 83 -3.03 -1.66 -3.34
N CYS A 84 -2.75 -0.38 -3.51
CA CYS A 84 -3.35 0.69 -2.71
C CYS A 84 -3.78 1.89 -3.56
N TYR A 85 -4.67 2.69 -3.00
CA TYR A 85 -4.90 4.06 -3.45
C TYR A 85 -4.02 4.97 -2.62
N VAL A 86 -3.29 5.89 -3.24
CA VAL A 86 -2.55 6.95 -2.55
C VAL A 86 -2.83 8.27 -3.23
N HIS A 87 -3.39 9.22 -2.48
CA HIS A 87 -3.68 10.56 -2.99
C HIS A 87 -2.38 11.31 -3.30
N GLY A 88 -2.31 11.96 -4.46
CA GLY A 88 -1.12 12.67 -4.93
C GLY A 88 0.00 11.78 -5.47
N ILE A 89 -0.29 10.49 -5.74
CA ILE A 89 0.64 9.55 -6.37
C ILE A 89 -0.01 8.79 -7.54
N MET A 90 -1.28 8.39 -7.39
CA MET A 90 -1.96 7.49 -8.33
C MET A 90 -2.22 8.11 -9.71
N GLN A 91 -2.18 9.44 -9.85
CA GLN A 91 -2.38 10.16 -11.11
C GLN A 91 -1.03 10.46 -11.81
N GLY A 92 -0.01 9.65 -11.52
CA GLY A 92 1.30 9.69 -12.17
C GLY A 92 2.25 10.77 -11.63
N GLU A 93 1.92 11.44 -10.53
CA GLU A 93 2.74 12.48 -9.93
C GLU A 93 4.15 12.00 -9.58
N VAL A 94 4.26 10.77 -9.07
CA VAL A 94 5.57 10.20 -8.70
C VAL A 94 6.41 9.83 -9.93
N VAL A 95 5.75 9.40 -11.01
CA VAL A 95 6.42 9.09 -12.29
C VAL A 95 6.95 10.38 -12.90
N ARG A 96 6.14 11.45 -12.91
CA ARG A 96 6.59 12.79 -13.32
C ARG A 96 7.79 13.28 -12.50
N LYS A 97 7.78 13.06 -11.17
CA LYS A 97 8.93 13.41 -10.31
C LYS A 97 10.20 12.65 -10.69
N TRP A 98 10.08 11.37 -11.05
CA TRP A 98 11.20 10.55 -11.52
C TRP A 98 11.72 11.03 -12.88
N GLU A 99 10.83 11.31 -13.83
CA GLU A 99 11.19 11.87 -15.15
C GLU A 99 11.91 13.22 -15.03
N LEU A 100 11.50 14.05 -14.07
CA LEU A 100 12.13 15.34 -13.76
C LEU A 100 13.42 15.22 -12.93
N GLY A 101 13.87 14.01 -12.59
CA GLY A 101 15.07 13.78 -11.79
C GLY A 101 14.94 14.18 -10.30
N THR A 102 13.73 14.47 -9.84
CA THR A 102 13.44 14.84 -8.44
C THR A 102 13.09 13.62 -7.56
N SER A 103 13.19 12.41 -8.12
CA SER A 103 13.02 11.14 -7.41
C SER A 103 13.84 10.05 -8.10
N GLU A 104 14.33 9.09 -7.31
CA GLU A 104 15.15 7.98 -7.82
C GLU A 104 14.34 6.69 -7.91
N ALA A 105 14.67 5.87 -8.91
CA ALA A 105 14.19 4.51 -9.05
C ALA A 105 15.19 3.53 -8.43
N GLN A 106 14.67 2.44 -7.86
CA GLN A 106 15.51 1.38 -7.29
C GLN A 106 15.00 0.01 -7.74
N MET A 107 15.94 -0.89 -8.08
CA MET A 107 15.63 -2.31 -8.27
C MET A 107 15.19 -2.93 -6.93
N LEU A 108 14.11 -3.70 -6.96
CA LEU A 108 13.58 -4.42 -5.80
C LEU A 108 13.53 -5.92 -6.10
N LEU A 109 14.05 -6.74 -5.19
CA LEU A 109 13.78 -8.18 -5.22
C LEU A 109 12.42 -8.42 -4.57
N LEU A 110 11.46 -8.87 -5.37
CA LEU A 110 10.12 -9.22 -4.91
C LEU A 110 10.03 -10.72 -4.64
N VAL A 111 9.43 -11.09 -3.51
CA VAL A 111 9.29 -12.47 -3.02
C VAL A 111 7.86 -12.80 -2.64
#